data_AF-A0AAD9M9R7-F1
#
_entry.id   AF-A0AAD9M9R7-F1
#
_cell.length_a   1.000
_cell.length_b   1.000
_cell.length_c   1.000
_cell.angle_alpha   90.00
_cell.angle_beta   90.00
_cell.angle_gamma   90.00
#
_symmetry.space_group_name_H-M   'P 1'
#
loop_
_entity.id
_entity.type
_entity.pdbx_description
1 polymer ?
#
loop_
_entity_poly.entity_id
_entity_poly.type
_entity_poly.pdbx_seq_one_letter_code
_entity_poly.pdbx_strand_id
1 'polypeptide(L)'
;LLCRENGTETPTTRPDRIQHEIVSSAEAFCGEVEAILDQTEELHKLVSSVTASDDPISAYNCRPHLPTSLVAAFEGILGWFVLKAKELSWMNRFAAESGSLYSGNAERRLHRLKEAGGLTSRRVREHLVRAKEDIIMLGTTRGDSERIIIAPIGPEFLAACLMSSLQNSVPAPGAERKLDLVAHYRSRTSRLWFDTNRKPERRAFVAIHALEEELEALRVVVASQQHLLRSYQRLLSPLSFGSRTTDRLYYKERKASFNLENKCIRRQQRRLAERDKALAILQRKARTLRDETKQRIEILDEGHGKAIRVFTIVTLFFLPL
;
A
#
# COMPACT_ATOMS: atom_id res chain seq x y z
N LEU A 1 34.54 -55.22 -51.25
CA LEU A 1 35.49 -56.09 -50.53
C LEU A 1 36.37 -55.15 -49.70
N LEU A 2 35.98 -54.84 -48.46
CA LEU A 2 36.56 -55.38 -47.20
C LEU A 2 38.02 -54.92 -47.04
N CYS A 3 38.46 -54.10 -46.08
CA CYS A 3 38.36 -54.14 -44.60
C CYS A 3 38.64 -52.70 -44.04
N ARG A 4 37.93 -52.12 -43.06
CA ARG A 4 38.03 -52.25 -41.57
C ARG A 4 39.46 -52.49 -41.08
N GLU A 5 40.10 -51.58 -40.34
CA GLU A 5 40.06 -51.33 -38.87
C GLU A 5 41.41 -50.61 -38.58
N ASN A 6 41.65 -49.65 -37.68
CA ASN A 6 41.15 -49.37 -36.33
C ASN A 6 41.41 -47.89 -36.02
N GLY A 7 40.36 -47.15 -35.64
CA GLY A 7 40.52 -45.88 -34.95
C GLY A 7 40.86 -46.16 -33.49
N THR A 8 42.11 -45.90 -33.11
CA THR A 8 42.56 -45.93 -31.73
C THR A 8 41.92 -44.77 -30.97
N GLU A 9 40.80 -45.04 -30.30
CA GLU A 9 40.34 -44.23 -29.18
C GLU A 9 41.43 -44.27 -28.09
N THR A 10 42.00 -43.10 -27.80
CA THR A 10 42.93 -42.94 -26.68
C THR A 10 42.16 -43.11 -25.37
N PRO A 11 42.64 -43.94 -24.43
CA PRO A 11 41.98 -44.12 -23.16
C PRO A 11 42.21 -42.86 -22.32
N THR A 12 41.17 -42.05 -22.14
CA THR A 12 41.18 -40.96 -21.15
C THR A 12 41.57 -41.54 -19.81
N THR A 13 42.74 -41.15 -19.35
CA THR A 13 43.33 -41.58 -18.09
C THR A 13 42.37 -41.21 -16.96
N ARG A 14 42.01 -42.19 -16.11
CA ARG A 14 41.15 -42.04 -14.91
C ARG A 14 41.35 -40.74 -14.09
N PRO A 15 42.56 -40.17 -13.94
CA PRO A 15 42.74 -38.84 -13.32
C PRO A 15 42.06 -37.67 -14.04
N ASP A 16 41.99 -37.68 -15.38
CA ASP A 16 41.38 -36.58 -16.17
C ASP A 16 39.87 -36.50 -15.93
N ARG A 17 39.24 -37.66 -15.72
CA ARG A 17 37.80 -37.77 -15.42
C ARG A 17 37.45 -37.19 -14.05
N ILE A 18 38.30 -37.43 -13.03
CA ILE A 18 38.08 -36.91 -11.68
C ILE A 18 38.35 -35.39 -11.63
N GLN A 19 39.36 -34.92 -12.35
CA GLN A 19 39.60 -33.48 -12.50
C GLN A 19 38.43 -32.78 -13.20
N HIS A 20 37.88 -33.36 -14.26
CA HIS A 20 36.68 -32.85 -14.92
C HIS A 20 35.46 -32.81 -13.98
N GLU A 21 35.27 -33.82 -13.12
CA GLU A 21 34.20 -33.83 -12.11
C GLU A 21 34.38 -32.75 -11.02
N ILE A 22 35.62 -32.47 -10.61
CA ILE A 22 35.93 -31.38 -9.66
C ILE A 22 35.60 -30.02 -10.29
N VAL A 23 36.06 -29.78 -11.52
CA VAL A 23 35.82 -28.54 -12.25
C VAL A 23 34.32 -28.33 -12.46
N SER A 24 33.60 -29.35 -12.94
CA SER A 24 32.15 -29.29 -13.13
C SER A 24 31.38 -29.03 -11.82
N SER A 25 31.82 -29.62 -10.70
CA SER A 25 31.21 -29.37 -9.37
C SER A 25 31.46 -27.95 -8.85
N ALA A 26 32.61 -27.36 -9.19
CA ALA A 26 32.95 -25.98 -8.86
C ALA A 26 32.17 -24.98 -9.74
N GLU A 27 32.06 -25.24 -11.05
CA GLU A 27 31.27 -24.41 -11.98
C GLU A 27 29.78 -24.39 -11.61
N ALA A 28 29.21 -25.56 -11.28
CA ALA A 28 27.83 -25.65 -10.81
C ALA A 28 27.59 -24.83 -9.53
N PHE A 29 28.58 -24.80 -8.63
CA PHE A 29 28.52 -23.98 -7.42
C PHE A 29 28.56 -22.49 -7.74
N CYS A 30 29.45 -22.06 -8.63
CA CYS A 30 29.53 -20.67 -9.06
C CYS A 30 28.19 -20.19 -9.63
N GLY A 31 27.53 -21.00 -10.47
CA GLY A 31 26.20 -20.66 -10.99
C GLY A 31 25.12 -20.57 -9.90
N GLU A 32 25.13 -21.45 -8.90
CA GLU A 32 24.21 -21.34 -7.76
C GLU A 32 24.50 -20.11 -6.88
N VAL A 33 25.76 -19.72 -6.73
CA VAL A 33 26.17 -18.52 -5.98
C VAL A 33 25.73 -17.26 -6.72
N GLU A 34 25.89 -17.21 -8.05
CA GLU A 34 25.40 -16.10 -8.88
C GLU A 34 23.90 -15.89 -8.71
N ALA A 35 23.09 -16.96 -8.72
CA ALA A 35 21.65 -16.86 -8.51
C ALA A 35 21.28 -16.32 -7.12
N ILE A 36 22.10 -16.58 -6.10
CA ILE A 36 21.92 -16.03 -4.75
C ILE A 36 22.38 -14.57 -4.69
N LEU A 37 23.44 -14.20 -5.42
CA LEU A 37 23.88 -12.81 -5.53
C LEU A 37 22.80 -11.95 -6.17
N ASP A 38 22.15 -12.41 -7.23
CA ASP A 38 21.03 -11.71 -7.88
C ASP A 38 19.87 -11.45 -6.90
N GLN A 39 19.49 -12.47 -6.12
CA GLN A 39 18.46 -12.33 -5.08
C GLN A 39 18.88 -11.37 -3.97
N THR A 40 20.17 -11.37 -3.60
CA THR A 40 20.70 -10.48 -2.56
C THR A 40 20.78 -9.04 -3.05
N GLU A 41 21.11 -8.82 -4.33
CA GLU A 41 21.12 -7.49 -4.94
C GLU A 41 19.70 -6.91 -5.05
N GLU A 42 18.70 -7.73 -5.39
CA GLU A 42 17.29 -7.34 -5.35
C GLU A 42 16.87 -6.90 -3.95
N LEU A 43 17.23 -7.68 -2.92
CA LEU A 43 16.99 -7.33 -1.52
C LEU A 43 17.68 -6.02 -1.12
N HIS A 44 18.92 -5.81 -1.55
CA HIS A 44 19.67 -4.59 -1.27
C HIS A 44 19.02 -3.35 -1.90
N LYS A 45 18.53 -3.46 -3.14
CA LYS A 45 17.78 -2.39 -3.82
C LYS A 45 16.47 -2.08 -3.08
N LEU A 46 15.76 -3.10 -2.61
CA LEU A 46 14.53 -2.94 -1.82
C LEU A 46 14.79 -2.18 -0.51
N VAL A 47 15.81 -2.56 0.26
CA VAL A 47 16.15 -1.89 1.53
C VAL A 47 16.59 -0.44 1.30
N SER A 48 17.45 -0.19 0.30
CA SER A 48 17.93 1.15 -0.02
C SER A 48 16.81 2.12 -0.47
N SER A 49 15.78 1.60 -1.14
CA SER A 49 14.61 2.40 -1.54
C SER A 49 13.73 2.82 -0.35
N VAL A 50 13.72 2.04 0.73
CA VAL A 50 12.93 2.32 1.95
C VAL A 50 13.60 3.40 2.81
N THR A 51 14.93 3.47 2.80
CA THR A 51 15.71 4.43 3.62
C THR A 51 15.86 5.82 3.01
N ALA A 52 15.55 6.01 1.72
CA ALA A 52 15.72 7.28 1.00
C ALA A 52 14.57 8.30 1.18
N SER A 53 13.62 8.06 2.11
CA SER A 53 12.55 9.01 2.42
C SER A 53 12.99 10.03 3.47
N ASP A 54 13.38 11.22 3.01
CA ASP A 54 13.85 12.39 3.76
C ASP A 54 12.84 12.94 4.79
N ASP A 55 12.76 12.34 5.98
CA ASP A 55 12.13 12.97 7.16
C ASP A 55 13.19 13.17 8.27
N PRO A 56 13.74 14.39 8.44
CA PRO A 56 14.86 14.65 9.35
C PRO A 56 14.51 14.58 10.85
N ILE A 57 13.26 14.28 11.22
CA ILE A 57 12.80 14.30 12.61
C ILE A 57 12.87 12.91 13.27
N SER A 58 12.97 11.82 12.48
CA SER A 58 12.94 10.44 12.99
C SER A 58 14.33 9.80 13.15
N ALA A 59 15.40 10.60 13.21
CA ALA A 59 16.78 10.10 13.21
C ALA A 59 17.24 9.51 14.56
N TYR A 60 16.52 9.73 15.66
CA TYR A 60 17.05 9.42 17.00
C TYR A 60 16.64 8.07 17.61
N ASN A 61 15.78 7.26 17.00
CA ASN A 61 15.29 6.03 17.67
C ASN A 61 15.06 4.78 16.82
N CYS A 62 15.41 4.74 15.53
CA CYS A 62 15.25 3.53 14.73
C CYS A 62 16.60 2.89 14.41
N ARG A 63 17.08 2.02 15.30
CA ARG A 63 18.07 1.01 14.88
C ARG A 63 17.33 0.09 13.91
N PRO A 64 17.78 -0.10 12.66
CA PRO A 64 17.09 -0.98 11.72
C PRO A 64 17.11 -2.40 12.31
N HIS A 65 15.94 -2.91 12.70
CA HIS A 65 15.79 -4.29 13.16
C HIS A 65 15.95 -5.20 11.94
N LEU A 66 17.05 -5.96 11.92
CA LEU A 66 17.34 -6.91 10.86
C LEU A 66 16.37 -8.11 10.97
N PRO A 67 15.68 -8.51 9.89
CA PRO A 67 14.84 -9.71 9.91
C PRO A 67 15.64 -10.94 10.31
N THR A 68 15.08 -11.78 11.19
CA THR A 68 15.72 -13.03 11.62
C THR A 68 15.89 -14.02 10.46
N SER A 69 15.01 -13.93 9.45
CA SER A 69 15.11 -14.65 8.18
C SER A 69 16.37 -14.29 7.39
N LEU A 70 16.78 -13.02 7.41
CA LEU A 70 18.00 -12.56 6.74
C LEU A 70 19.27 -13.01 7.48
N VAL A 71 19.24 -13.02 8.82
CA VAL A 71 20.33 -13.58 9.64
C VAL A 71 20.47 -15.09 9.37
N ALA A 72 19.36 -15.83 9.35
CA ALA A 72 19.34 -17.25 9.04
C ALA A 72 19.81 -17.55 7.60
N ALA A 73 19.49 -16.68 6.63
CA ALA A 73 20.00 -16.78 5.27
C ALA A 73 21.53 -16.61 5.24
N PHE A 74 22.08 -15.62 5.95
CA PHE A 74 23.52 -15.38 6.04
C PHE A 74 24.26 -16.55 6.68
N GLU A 75 23.77 -17.07 7.81
CA GLU A 75 24.34 -18.25 8.47
C GLU A 75 24.29 -19.48 7.55
N GLY A 76 23.19 -19.65 6.82
CA GLY A 76 23.04 -20.72 5.83
C GLY A 76 24.02 -20.59 4.66
N ILE A 77 24.27 -19.37 4.16
CA ILE A 77 25.26 -19.11 3.10
C ILE A 77 26.65 -19.55 3.59
N LEU A 78 27.07 -19.11 4.79
CA LEU A 78 28.35 -19.52 5.37
C LEU A 78 28.45 -21.05 5.52
N GLY A 79 27.39 -21.69 6.01
CA GLY A 79 27.31 -23.14 6.14
C GLY A 79 27.45 -23.85 4.79
N TRP A 80 26.83 -23.32 3.74
CA TRP A 80 26.89 -23.87 2.40
C TRP A 80 28.29 -23.74 1.77
N PHE A 81 28.95 -22.59 1.90
CA PHE A 81 30.36 -22.41 1.48
C PHE A 81 31.29 -23.41 2.17
N VAL A 82 31.12 -23.62 3.49
CA VAL A 82 31.93 -24.59 4.25
C VAL A 82 31.68 -26.02 3.78
N LEU A 83 30.42 -26.39 3.52
CA LEU A 83 30.08 -27.72 3.01
C LEU A 83 30.66 -27.95 1.61
N LYS A 84 30.61 -26.94 0.73
CA LYS A 84 31.17 -27.05 -0.62
C LYS A 84 32.69 -27.08 -0.63
N ALA A 85 33.35 -26.29 0.21
CA ALA A 85 34.79 -26.34 0.40
C ALA A 85 35.24 -27.73 0.90
N LYS A 86 34.47 -28.34 1.81
CA LYS A 86 34.68 -29.73 2.24
C LYS A 86 34.48 -30.70 1.08
N GLU A 87 33.38 -30.60 0.33
CA GLU A 87 33.14 -31.46 -0.83
C GLU A 87 34.31 -31.44 -1.82
N LEU A 88 34.76 -30.25 -2.24
CA LEU A 88 35.88 -30.08 -3.18
C LEU A 88 37.21 -30.57 -2.62
N SER A 89 37.49 -30.32 -1.33
CA SER A 89 38.69 -30.84 -0.65
C SER A 89 38.72 -32.36 -0.61
N TRP A 90 37.58 -32.99 -0.35
CA TRP A 90 37.46 -34.44 -0.38
C TRP A 90 37.61 -34.98 -1.81
N MET A 91 36.95 -34.37 -2.81
CA MET A 91 37.12 -34.73 -4.23
C MET A 91 38.58 -34.62 -4.70
N ASN A 92 39.31 -33.58 -4.28
CA ASN A 92 40.72 -33.40 -4.63
C ASN A 92 41.63 -34.46 -3.97
N ARG A 93 41.35 -34.86 -2.72
CA ARG A 93 42.05 -35.97 -2.06
C ARG A 93 41.79 -37.30 -2.76
N PHE A 94 40.56 -37.54 -3.21
CA PHE A 94 40.21 -38.72 -4.01
C PHE A 94 40.95 -38.75 -5.36
N ALA A 95 41.19 -37.58 -5.98
CA ALA A 95 41.97 -37.49 -7.22
C ALA A 95 43.46 -37.82 -6.99
N ALA A 96 44.04 -37.37 -5.88
CA ALA A 96 45.46 -37.53 -5.56
C ALA A 96 45.84 -38.98 -5.18
N GLU A 97 44.97 -39.71 -4.50
CA GLU A 97 45.25 -41.05 -3.94
C GLU A 97 44.85 -42.21 -4.87
N SER A 98 45.01 -42.05 -6.19
CA SER A 98 44.56 -42.94 -7.27
C SER A 98 45.06 -44.41 -7.25
N GLY A 99 45.60 -44.92 -6.14
CA GLY A 99 46.32 -46.20 -6.08
C GLY A 99 46.00 -47.20 -4.96
N SER A 100 45.05 -46.98 -4.03
CA SER A 100 44.79 -48.00 -2.98
C SER A 100 43.31 -48.24 -2.69
N LEU A 101 42.99 -49.48 -2.31
CA LEU A 101 41.65 -50.00 -1.99
C LEU A 101 40.81 -49.01 -1.17
N TYR A 102 39.91 -48.30 -1.85
CA TYR A 102 39.04 -47.31 -1.25
C TYR A 102 37.77 -47.96 -0.69
N SER A 103 37.48 -47.66 0.58
CA SER A 103 36.31 -48.13 1.30
C SER A 103 35.05 -47.39 0.83
N GLY A 104 33.98 -48.12 0.49
CA GLY A 104 32.66 -47.53 0.19
C GLY A 104 32.06 -46.66 1.30
N ASN A 105 32.71 -46.56 2.47
CA ASN A 105 32.42 -45.57 3.50
C ASN A 105 32.77 -44.13 3.05
N ALA A 106 33.82 -43.94 2.26
CA ALA A 106 34.30 -42.63 1.83
C ALA A 106 33.40 -42.03 0.73
N GLU A 107 32.99 -42.84 -0.24
CA GLU A 107 31.98 -42.46 -1.25
C GLU A 107 30.63 -42.11 -0.60
N ARG A 108 30.18 -42.94 0.36
CA ARG A 108 28.97 -42.63 1.16
C ARG A 108 29.08 -41.31 1.91
N ARG A 109 30.27 -40.96 2.41
CA ARG A 109 30.51 -39.69 3.10
C ARG A 109 30.49 -38.50 2.15
N LEU A 110 31.04 -38.66 0.95
CA LEU A 110 30.96 -37.63 -0.11
C LEU A 110 29.51 -37.41 -0.56
N HIS A 111 28.75 -38.49 -0.76
CA HIS A 111 27.32 -38.39 -1.08
C HIS A 111 26.54 -37.63 0.00
N ARG A 112 26.77 -37.93 1.29
CA ARG A 112 26.15 -37.20 2.40
C ARG A 112 26.53 -35.72 2.44
N LEU A 113 27.77 -35.37 2.06
CA LEU A 113 28.20 -33.97 1.96
C LEU A 113 27.49 -33.25 0.82
N LYS A 114 27.36 -33.88 -0.36
CA LYS A 114 26.60 -33.35 -1.49
C LYS A 114 25.12 -33.13 -1.13
N GLU A 115 24.50 -34.11 -0.49
CA GLU A 115 23.11 -34.04 -0.04
C GLU A 115 22.90 -32.94 1.01
N ALA A 116 23.76 -32.86 2.02
CA ALA A 116 23.73 -31.79 3.02
C ALA A 116 23.95 -30.40 2.39
N GLY A 117 24.85 -30.30 1.41
CA GLY A 117 25.09 -29.08 0.63
C GLY A 117 23.84 -28.65 -0.13
N GLY A 118 23.19 -29.58 -0.86
CA GLY A 118 21.95 -29.30 -1.59
C GLY A 118 20.79 -28.89 -0.67
N LEU A 119 20.62 -29.55 0.48
CA LEU A 119 19.62 -29.17 1.48
C LEU A 119 19.89 -27.77 2.06
N THR A 120 21.15 -27.42 2.30
CA THR A 120 21.53 -26.11 2.82
C THR A 120 21.29 -25.01 1.76
N SER A 121 21.69 -25.24 0.50
CA SER A 121 21.40 -24.35 -0.64
C SER A 121 19.90 -24.07 -0.79
N ARG A 122 19.06 -25.10 -0.66
CA ARG A 122 17.60 -24.95 -0.70
C ARG A 122 17.07 -24.12 0.46
N ARG A 123 17.52 -24.40 1.69
CA ARG A 123 17.12 -23.63 2.88
C ARG A 123 17.54 -22.16 2.78
N VAL A 124 18.73 -21.87 2.27
CA VAL A 124 19.18 -20.49 2.03
C VAL A 124 18.24 -19.76 1.08
N ARG A 125 17.87 -20.39 -0.05
CA ARG A 125 16.90 -19.82 -0.98
C ARG A 125 15.54 -19.56 -0.34
N GLU A 126 15.03 -20.51 0.45
CA GLU A 126 13.78 -20.34 1.20
C GLU A 126 13.86 -19.19 2.22
N HIS A 127 15.00 -19.04 2.91
CA HIS A 127 15.22 -17.93 3.84
C HIS A 127 15.36 -16.58 3.14
N LEU A 128 15.96 -16.51 1.94
CA LEU A 128 16.06 -15.29 1.13
C LEU A 128 14.69 -14.85 0.60
N VAL A 129 13.84 -15.78 0.16
CA VAL A 129 12.46 -15.48 -0.25
C VAL A 129 11.65 -14.95 0.94
N ARG A 130 11.77 -15.57 2.11
CA ARG A 130 11.11 -15.07 3.34
C ARG A 130 11.65 -13.71 3.78
N ALA A 131 12.96 -13.48 3.66
CA ALA A 131 13.55 -12.18 3.96
C ALA A 131 13.02 -11.10 3.01
N LYS A 132 12.78 -11.43 1.73
CA LYS A 132 12.14 -10.53 0.76
C LYS A 132 10.72 -10.16 1.18
N GLU A 133 9.92 -11.14 1.56
CA GLU A 133 8.57 -10.91 2.09
C GLU A 133 8.62 -10.02 3.34
N ASP A 134 9.50 -10.33 4.30
CA ASP A 134 9.67 -9.55 5.53
C ASP A 134 10.09 -8.09 5.25
N ILE A 135 10.98 -7.86 4.28
CA ILE A 135 11.45 -6.52 3.90
C ILE A 135 10.35 -5.73 3.17
N ILE A 136 9.58 -6.36 2.29
CA ILE A 136 8.42 -5.72 1.63
C ILE A 136 7.35 -5.37 2.67
N MET A 137 7.13 -6.24 3.65
CA MET A 137 6.24 -5.97 4.77
C MET A 137 6.73 -4.79 5.60
N LEU A 138 8.02 -4.73 5.93
CA LEU A 138 8.64 -3.58 6.63
C LEU A 138 8.50 -2.26 5.85
N GLY A 139 8.66 -2.29 4.52
CA GLY A 139 8.57 -1.10 3.66
C GLY A 139 7.13 -0.56 3.48
N THR A 140 6.11 -1.41 3.57
CA THR A 140 4.70 -1.01 3.43
C THR A 140 4.06 -0.59 4.76
N THR A 141 4.68 -0.92 5.90
CA THR A 141 4.18 -0.60 7.24
C THR A 141 5.10 0.38 7.97
N ARG A 142 5.20 1.62 7.51
CA ARG A 142 5.97 2.71 8.16
C ARG A 142 5.35 3.18 9.49
N GLY A 143 4.80 2.29 10.32
CA GLY A 143 4.20 2.73 11.59
C GLY A 143 3.64 1.71 12.56
N ASP A 144 3.84 0.39 12.41
CA ASP A 144 3.47 -0.57 13.47
C ASP A 144 4.34 -1.83 13.30
N SER A 145 5.62 -1.73 13.64
CA SER A 145 6.51 -2.87 13.84
C SER A 145 6.13 -3.60 15.13
N GLU A 146 4.96 -4.25 15.15
CA GLU A 146 4.66 -5.30 16.10
C GLU A 146 3.51 -6.15 15.55
N ARG A 147 3.89 -7.32 15.01
CA ARG A 147 3.01 -8.44 14.67
C ARG A 147 2.07 -8.15 13.50
N ILE A 148 2.23 -8.92 12.41
CA ILE A 148 1.06 -9.31 11.62
C ILE A 148 0.16 -10.08 12.58
N ILE A 149 -0.75 -9.39 13.26
CA ILE A 149 -1.87 -10.05 13.88
C ILE A 149 -2.70 -10.50 12.69
N ILE A 150 -2.51 -11.75 12.25
CA ILE A 150 -3.55 -12.49 11.53
C ILE A 150 -4.67 -12.65 12.55
N ALA A 151 -5.38 -11.56 12.82
CA ALA A 151 -6.56 -11.56 13.63
C ALA A 151 -7.64 -12.20 12.77
N PRO A 152 -8.43 -13.14 13.30
CA PRO A 152 -9.64 -13.57 12.62
C PRO A 152 -10.46 -12.31 12.30
N ILE A 153 -10.56 -11.99 11.01
CA ILE A 153 -11.35 -10.85 10.54
C ILE A 153 -12.82 -11.24 10.74
N GLY A 154 -13.45 -10.64 11.75
CA GLY A 154 -14.87 -10.85 12.00
C GLY A 154 -15.75 -10.19 10.93
N PRO A 155 -16.99 -10.67 10.75
CA PRO A 155 -17.98 -10.01 9.89
C PRO A 155 -18.22 -8.55 10.28
N GLU A 156 -18.01 -8.19 11.55
CA GLU A 156 -18.12 -6.82 12.06
C GLU A 156 -17.07 -5.89 11.45
N PHE A 157 -15.84 -6.38 11.29
CA PHE A 157 -14.79 -5.63 10.61
C PHE A 157 -15.10 -5.44 9.12
N LEU A 158 -15.57 -6.50 8.45
CA LEU A 158 -15.95 -6.43 7.04
C LEU A 158 -17.09 -5.42 6.83
N ALA A 159 -18.10 -5.44 7.70
CA ALA A 159 -19.18 -4.46 7.67
C ALA A 159 -18.66 -3.03 7.88
N ALA A 160 -17.72 -2.79 8.80
CA ALA A 160 -17.07 -1.48 8.96
C ALA A 160 -16.32 -1.04 7.69
N CYS A 161 -15.62 -1.96 7.03
CA CYS A 161 -14.91 -1.71 5.78
C CYS A 161 -15.87 -1.39 4.62
N LEU A 162 -16.98 -2.13 4.50
CA LEU A 162 -18.01 -1.90 3.48
C LEU A 162 -18.74 -0.58 3.71
N MET A 163 -19.12 -0.26 4.94
CA MET A 163 -19.68 1.05 5.27
C MET A 163 -18.70 2.17 4.91
N SER A 164 -17.42 1.99 5.24
CA SER A 164 -16.39 2.98 4.90
C SER A 164 -16.20 3.10 3.39
N SER A 165 -16.21 2.00 2.63
CA SER A 165 -16.05 2.06 1.18
C SER A 165 -17.22 2.80 0.54
N LEU A 166 -18.46 2.42 0.87
CA LEU A 166 -19.68 3.05 0.36
C LEU A 166 -19.74 4.55 0.64
N GLN A 167 -19.33 4.98 1.84
CA GLN A 167 -19.31 6.42 2.20
C GLN A 167 -18.26 7.23 1.43
N ASN A 168 -17.21 6.57 0.91
CA ASN A 168 -16.11 7.21 0.19
C ASN A 168 -16.23 7.05 -1.34
N SER A 169 -16.95 6.04 -1.82
CA SER A 169 -17.19 5.81 -3.25
C SER A 169 -18.57 6.35 -3.62
N VAL A 170 -18.60 7.56 -4.17
CA VAL A 170 -19.78 8.04 -4.89
C VAL A 170 -19.64 7.55 -6.34
N PRO A 171 -20.46 6.59 -6.81
CA PRO A 171 -20.43 6.19 -8.21
C PRO A 171 -20.90 7.37 -9.07
N ALA A 172 -20.04 7.81 -9.99
CA ALA A 172 -20.44 8.76 -11.02
C ALA A 172 -21.19 7.99 -12.12
N PRO A 173 -22.39 8.42 -12.53
CA PRO A 173 -23.08 7.81 -13.67
C PRO A 173 -22.19 7.94 -14.92
N GLY A 174 -21.80 6.80 -15.51
CA GLY A 174 -21.06 6.77 -16.78
C GLY A 174 -19.55 7.00 -16.72
N ALA A 175 -18.92 7.02 -15.54
CA ALA A 175 -17.46 7.11 -15.42
C ALA A 175 -16.88 6.02 -14.53
N GLU A 176 -15.81 5.35 -14.99
CA GLU A 176 -15.04 4.37 -14.19
C GLU A 176 -14.32 5.01 -12.98
N ARG A 177 -14.27 6.34 -12.91
CA ARG A 177 -13.51 7.09 -11.92
C ARG A 177 -14.39 7.48 -10.73
N LYS A 178 -13.91 7.18 -9.51
CA LYS A 178 -14.54 7.61 -8.25
C LYS A 178 -14.63 9.14 -8.21
N LEU A 179 -15.83 9.66 -7.96
CA LEU A 179 -16.05 11.10 -7.85
C LEU A 179 -15.54 11.62 -6.50
N ASP A 180 -14.53 12.49 -6.52
CA ASP A 180 -14.22 13.30 -5.34
C ASP A 180 -15.26 14.42 -5.22
N LEU A 181 -16.21 14.21 -4.31
CA LEU A 181 -17.30 15.12 -4.02
C LEU A 181 -16.80 16.53 -3.66
N VAL A 182 -15.75 16.64 -2.84
CA VAL A 182 -15.27 17.95 -2.38
C VAL A 182 -14.62 18.70 -3.54
N ALA A 183 -13.82 18.01 -4.35
CA ALA A 183 -13.21 18.61 -5.54
C ALA A 183 -14.28 19.04 -6.57
N HIS A 184 -15.34 18.23 -6.75
CA HIS A 184 -16.44 18.55 -7.66
C HIS A 184 -17.15 19.84 -7.25
N TYR A 185 -17.58 19.94 -5.99
CA TYR A 185 -18.26 21.14 -5.49
C TYR A 185 -17.35 22.35 -5.44
N ARG A 186 -16.06 22.17 -5.12
CA ARG A 186 -15.06 23.25 -5.20
C ARG A 186 -14.96 23.81 -6.62
N SER A 187 -14.90 22.95 -7.64
CA SER A 187 -14.87 23.38 -9.04
C SER A 187 -16.14 24.13 -9.43
N ARG A 188 -17.32 23.62 -9.02
CA ARG A 188 -18.61 24.27 -9.28
C ARG A 188 -18.70 25.65 -8.62
N THR A 189 -18.30 25.79 -7.35
CA THR A 189 -18.24 27.08 -6.66
C THR A 189 -17.31 28.06 -7.36
N SER A 190 -16.12 27.62 -7.81
CA SER A 190 -15.17 28.48 -8.52
C SER A 190 -15.70 28.97 -9.88
N ARG A 191 -16.35 28.09 -10.65
CA ARG A 191 -16.99 28.48 -11.92
C ARG A 191 -18.09 29.52 -11.68
N LEU A 192 -18.96 29.24 -10.71
CA LEU A 192 -20.06 30.13 -10.38
C LEU A 192 -19.57 31.50 -9.89
N TRP A 193 -18.49 31.53 -9.10
CA TRP A 193 -17.84 32.77 -8.69
C TRP A 193 -17.35 33.57 -9.90
N PHE A 194 -16.66 32.93 -10.85
CA PHE A 194 -16.14 33.58 -12.05
C PHE A 194 -17.27 34.16 -12.93
N ASP A 195 -18.32 33.37 -13.17
CA ASP A 195 -19.45 33.78 -13.99
C ASP A 195 -20.20 34.95 -13.37
N THR A 196 -20.46 34.88 -12.06
CA THR A 196 -21.17 35.92 -11.32
C THR A 196 -20.37 37.21 -11.20
N ASN A 197 -19.04 37.11 -11.08
CA ASN A 197 -18.17 38.28 -11.01
C ASN A 197 -18.10 39.03 -12.35
N ARG A 198 -18.30 38.33 -13.48
CA ARG A 198 -18.38 38.94 -14.82
C ARG A 198 -19.76 39.51 -15.13
N LYS A 199 -20.84 38.82 -14.74
CA LYS A 199 -22.21 39.22 -15.01
C LYS A 199 -23.11 38.91 -13.80
N PRO A 200 -23.38 39.89 -12.92
CA PRO A 200 -24.30 39.72 -11.82
C PRO A 200 -25.75 39.72 -12.33
N GLU A 201 -26.26 38.53 -12.66
CA GLU A 201 -27.64 38.33 -13.11
C GLU A 201 -28.49 37.63 -12.06
N ARG A 202 -29.82 37.85 -12.06
CA ARG A 202 -30.76 37.12 -11.19
C ARG A 202 -30.65 35.60 -11.33
N ARG A 203 -30.31 35.09 -12.51
CA ARG A 203 -30.06 33.65 -12.76
C ARG A 203 -28.87 33.13 -11.96
N ALA A 204 -27.79 33.92 -11.85
CA ALA A 204 -26.61 33.55 -11.07
C ALA A 204 -26.96 33.48 -9.57
N PHE A 205 -27.78 34.42 -9.07
CA PHE A 205 -28.28 34.38 -7.69
C PHE A 205 -29.06 33.09 -7.37
N VAL A 206 -29.97 32.67 -8.26
CA VAL A 206 -30.72 31.41 -8.10
C VAL A 206 -29.78 30.20 -8.12
N ALA A 207 -28.78 30.19 -9.00
CA ALA A 207 -27.80 29.10 -9.08
C ALA A 207 -26.91 29.02 -7.83
N ILE A 208 -26.54 30.16 -7.22
CA ILE A 208 -25.79 30.20 -5.95
C ILE A 208 -26.65 29.65 -4.83
N HIS A 209 -27.93 30.02 -4.78
CA HIS A 209 -28.84 29.51 -3.76
C HIS A 209 -29.02 27.99 -3.86
N ALA A 210 -29.23 27.44 -5.07
CA ALA A 210 -29.28 26.00 -5.28
C ALA A 210 -27.99 25.29 -4.83
N LEU A 211 -26.82 25.89 -5.08
CA LEU A 211 -25.54 25.37 -4.60
C LEU A 211 -25.45 25.34 -3.08
N GLU A 212 -25.97 26.36 -2.39
CA GLU A 212 -26.02 26.40 -0.92
C GLU A 212 -26.89 25.26 -0.35
N GLU A 213 -28.08 25.06 -0.93
CA GLU A 213 -29.00 23.99 -0.53
C GLU A 213 -28.38 22.60 -0.73
N GLU A 214 -27.75 22.38 -1.89
CA GLU A 214 -27.03 21.14 -2.16
C GLU A 214 -25.89 20.90 -1.13
N LEU A 215 -25.11 21.93 -0.82
CA LEU A 215 -24.04 21.83 0.18
C LEU A 215 -24.58 21.56 1.59
N GLU A 216 -25.73 22.12 1.94
CA GLU A 216 -26.41 21.86 3.21
C GLU A 216 -26.91 20.42 3.30
N ALA A 217 -27.58 19.92 2.25
CA ALA A 217 -28.02 18.55 2.16
C ALA A 217 -26.85 17.56 2.31
N LEU A 218 -25.72 17.85 1.66
CA LEU A 218 -24.50 17.03 1.80
C LEU A 218 -23.96 16.98 3.24
N ARG A 219 -24.02 18.10 3.97
CA ARG A 219 -23.59 18.13 5.37
C ARG A 219 -24.53 17.32 6.26
N VAL A 220 -25.84 17.33 6.00
CA VAL A 220 -26.79 16.45 6.69
C VAL A 220 -26.47 14.98 6.45
N VAL A 221 -26.11 14.61 5.21
CA VAL A 221 -25.66 13.23 4.88
C VAL A 221 -24.35 12.88 5.59
N VAL A 222 -23.38 13.79 5.68
CA VAL A 222 -22.14 13.55 6.44
C VAL A 222 -22.42 13.33 7.92
N ALA A 223 -23.32 14.13 8.49
CA ALA A 223 -23.72 14.01 9.89
C ALA A 223 -24.41 12.67 10.17
N SER A 224 -25.30 12.20 9.28
CA SER A 224 -25.94 10.89 9.41
C SER A 224 -24.93 9.74 9.30
N GLN A 225 -23.95 9.84 8.40
CA GLN A 225 -22.84 8.88 8.29
C GLN A 225 -21.95 8.85 9.55
N GLN A 226 -21.64 10.01 10.13
CA GLN A 226 -20.92 10.06 11.41
C GLN A 226 -21.73 9.43 12.54
N HIS A 227 -23.05 9.70 12.60
CA HIS A 227 -23.94 9.11 13.59
C HIS A 227 -23.99 7.59 13.45
N LEU A 228 -24.15 7.06 12.23
CA LEU A 228 -24.12 5.63 11.94
C LEU A 228 -22.85 4.98 12.50
N LEU A 229 -21.67 5.54 12.23
CA LEU A 229 -20.40 4.99 12.71
C LEU A 229 -20.28 5.03 14.24
N ARG A 230 -20.78 6.09 14.90
CA ARG A 230 -20.80 6.16 16.37
C ARG A 230 -21.74 5.11 16.97
N SER A 231 -22.93 4.94 16.39
CA SER A 231 -23.89 3.92 16.81
C SER A 231 -23.35 2.51 16.60
N TYR A 232 -22.69 2.27 15.46
CA TYR A 232 -22.03 1.01 15.15
C TYR A 232 -20.87 0.70 16.11
N GLN A 233 -20.02 1.70 16.38
CA GLN A 233 -18.93 1.58 17.36
C GLN A 233 -19.46 1.26 18.76
N ARG A 234 -20.59 1.85 19.16
CA ARG A 234 -21.24 1.58 20.44
C ARG A 234 -21.79 0.16 20.50
N LEU A 235 -22.46 -0.30 19.43
CA LEU A 235 -22.99 -1.67 19.33
C LEU A 235 -21.87 -2.72 19.49
N LEU A 236 -20.71 -2.44 18.91
CA LEU A 236 -19.56 -3.36 18.91
C LEU A 236 -18.69 -3.29 20.16
N SER A 237 -18.95 -2.32 21.04
CA SER A 237 -18.16 -2.08 22.24
C SER A 237 -18.24 -3.29 23.19
N PRO A 238 -17.10 -3.82 23.66
CA PRO A 238 -17.09 -4.89 24.66
C PRO A 238 -17.86 -4.51 25.93
N LEU A 239 -17.87 -3.21 26.27
CA LEU A 239 -18.57 -2.68 27.45
C LEU A 239 -20.11 -2.70 27.30
N SER A 240 -20.63 -2.90 26.10
CA SER A 240 -22.06 -2.97 25.83
C SER A 240 -22.65 -4.36 26.06
N PHE A 241 -21.81 -5.39 26.19
CA PHE A 241 -22.23 -6.74 26.54
C PHE A 241 -22.24 -6.92 28.07
N GLY A 242 -23.39 -7.23 28.65
CA GLY A 242 -23.52 -7.43 30.09
C GLY A 242 -22.74 -8.67 30.56
N SER A 243 -21.98 -8.52 31.65
CA SER A 243 -21.12 -9.57 32.23
C SER A 243 -21.88 -10.81 32.72
N ARG A 244 -23.22 -10.73 32.90
CA ARG A 244 -24.05 -11.85 33.36
C ARG A 244 -24.55 -12.75 32.22
N THR A 245 -24.55 -12.27 30.98
CA THR A 245 -25.19 -12.94 29.84
C THR A 245 -24.19 -13.49 28.83
N THR A 246 -22.90 -13.17 28.99
CA THR A 246 -21.90 -13.36 27.94
C THR A 246 -20.80 -14.30 28.41
N ASP A 247 -20.50 -15.33 27.62
CA ASP A 247 -19.39 -16.25 27.89
C ASP A 247 -18.06 -15.47 28.02
N ARG A 248 -17.27 -15.82 29.04
CA ARG A 248 -15.98 -15.19 29.35
C ARG A 248 -14.98 -15.36 28.19
N LEU A 249 -15.06 -16.47 27.46
CA LEU A 249 -14.22 -16.71 26.27
C LEU A 249 -14.62 -15.76 25.13
N TYR A 250 -15.91 -15.68 24.81
CA TYR A 250 -16.44 -14.76 23.81
C TYR A 250 -16.09 -13.30 24.11
N TYR A 251 -16.19 -12.86 25.38
CA TYR A 251 -15.83 -11.50 25.77
C TYR A 251 -14.34 -11.19 25.48
N LYS A 252 -13.45 -12.15 25.72
CA LYS A 252 -12.01 -12.01 25.47
C LYS A 252 -11.71 -11.87 23.98
N GLU A 253 -12.35 -12.69 23.15
CA GLU A 253 -12.22 -12.64 21.69
C GLU A 253 -12.80 -11.34 21.12
N ARG A 254 -14.01 -10.96 21.54
CA ARG A 254 -14.67 -9.72 21.13
C ARG A 254 -13.83 -8.48 21.47
N LYS A 255 -13.22 -8.45 22.66
CA LYS A 255 -12.32 -7.37 23.08
C LYS A 255 -11.07 -7.29 22.20
N ALA A 256 -10.53 -8.44 21.76
CA ALA A 256 -9.38 -8.48 20.87
C ALA A 256 -9.72 -7.94 19.46
N SER A 257 -10.83 -8.39 18.87
CA SER A 257 -11.28 -7.96 17.53
C SER A 257 -11.72 -6.50 17.48
N PHE A 258 -12.36 -6.00 18.54
CA PHE A 258 -12.83 -4.62 18.62
C PHE A 258 -11.72 -3.58 18.41
N ASN A 259 -10.47 -3.87 18.78
CA ASN A 259 -9.37 -2.92 18.61
C ASN A 259 -9.14 -2.54 17.14
N LEU A 260 -9.14 -3.54 16.24
CA LEU A 260 -8.95 -3.34 14.82
C LEU A 260 -10.15 -2.63 14.18
N GLU A 261 -11.35 -3.05 14.55
CA GLU A 261 -12.61 -2.44 14.09
C GLU A 261 -12.70 -0.97 14.53
N ASN A 262 -12.37 -0.69 15.78
CA ASN A 262 -12.34 0.66 16.34
C ASN A 262 -11.28 1.54 15.64
N LYS A 263 -10.11 0.98 15.28
CA LYS A 263 -9.10 1.70 14.46
C LYS A 263 -9.67 2.06 13.08
N CYS A 264 -10.36 1.12 12.42
CA CYS A 264 -11.01 1.34 11.12
C CYS A 264 -12.11 2.41 11.22
N ILE A 265 -13.01 2.29 12.19
CA ILE A 265 -14.12 3.24 12.42
C ILE A 265 -13.58 4.64 12.74
N ARG A 266 -12.59 4.77 13.63
CA ARG A 266 -11.98 6.07 13.97
C ARG A 266 -11.32 6.72 12.77
N ARG A 267 -10.63 5.94 11.93
CA ARG A 267 -10.04 6.45 10.68
C ARG A 267 -11.12 7.03 9.77
N GLN A 268 -12.24 6.33 9.60
CA GLN A 268 -13.33 6.83 8.76
C GLN A 268 -14.03 8.06 9.39
N GLN A 269 -14.24 8.08 10.70
CA GLN A 269 -14.79 9.24 11.41
C GLN A 269 -13.92 10.50 11.20
N ARG A 270 -12.58 10.38 11.26
CA ARG A 270 -11.67 11.49 10.98
C ARG A 270 -11.84 12.02 9.55
N ARG A 271 -11.89 11.13 8.55
CA ARG A 271 -12.11 11.50 7.15
C ARG A 271 -13.45 12.21 6.94
N LEU A 272 -14.52 11.73 7.58
CA LEU A 272 -15.83 12.40 7.52
C LEU A 272 -15.80 13.77 8.19
N ALA A 273 -15.06 13.95 9.29
CA ALA A 273 -14.91 15.24 9.95
C ALA A 273 -14.13 16.24 9.09
N GLU A 274 -13.06 15.79 8.40
CA GLU A 274 -12.35 16.60 7.41
C GLU A 274 -13.26 17.00 6.25
N ARG A 275 -14.08 16.07 5.75
CA ARG A 275 -15.06 16.33 4.69
C ARG A 275 -16.12 17.34 5.13
N ASP A 276 -16.68 17.22 6.34
CA ASP A 276 -17.64 18.21 6.87
C ASP A 276 -17.01 19.60 6.98
N LYS A 277 -15.77 19.70 7.48
CA LYS A 277 -15.03 20.97 7.52
C LYS A 277 -14.87 21.58 6.12
N ALA A 278 -14.50 20.78 5.13
CA ALA A 278 -14.34 21.25 3.75
C ALA A 278 -15.67 21.74 3.16
N LEU A 279 -16.77 21.01 3.38
CA LEU A 279 -18.10 21.40 2.94
C LEU A 279 -18.59 22.67 3.66
N ALA A 280 -18.32 22.81 4.96
CA ALA A 280 -18.66 24.02 5.72
C ALA A 280 -17.95 25.27 5.18
N ILE A 281 -16.68 25.13 4.77
CA ILE A 281 -15.92 26.22 4.12
C ILE A 281 -16.56 26.59 2.78
N LEU A 282 -16.92 25.60 1.95
CA LEU A 282 -17.59 25.85 0.66
C LEU A 282 -18.96 26.51 0.85
N GLN A 283 -19.74 26.06 1.83
CA GLN A 283 -21.04 26.63 2.15
C GLN A 283 -20.91 28.10 2.60
N ARG A 284 -19.90 28.42 3.43
CA ARG A 284 -19.63 29.80 3.84
C ARG A 284 -19.26 30.68 2.65
N LYS A 285 -18.44 30.18 1.73
CA LYS A 285 -18.08 30.89 0.49
C LYS A 285 -19.29 31.14 -0.41
N ALA A 286 -20.17 30.14 -0.55
CA ALA A 286 -21.40 30.30 -1.32
C ALA A 286 -22.31 31.39 -0.72
N ARG A 287 -22.46 31.42 0.61
CA ARG A 287 -23.21 32.48 1.34
C ARG A 287 -22.65 33.87 1.11
N THR A 288 -21.33 34.03 1.24
CA THR A 288 -20.69 35.32 0.96
C THR A 288 -20.91 35.73 -0.50
N LEU A 289 -20.74 34.82 -1.45
CA LEU A 289 -20.96 35.10 -2.87
C LEU A 289 -22.41 35.49 -3.16
N ARG A 290 -23.38 34.83 -2.52
CA ARG A 290 -24.81 35.15 -2.65
C ARG A 290 -25.09 36.58 -2.18
N ASP A 291 -24.60 36.94 -1.00
CA ASP A 291 -24.84 38.24 -0.39
C ASP A 291 -24.19 39.37 -1.23
N GLU A 292 -22.96 39.15 -1.73
CA GLU A 292 -22.30 40.06 -2.67
C GLU A 292 -23.07 40.22 -3.99
N THR A 293 -23.59 39.11 -4.53
CA THR A 293 -24.34 39.11 -5.79
C THR A 293 -25.66 39.86 -5.63
N LYS A 294 -26.35 39.67 -4.50
CA LYS A 294 -27.57 40.40 -4.17
C LYS A 294 -27.33 41.90 -4.17
N GLN A 295 -26.29 42.35 -3.46
CA GLN A 295 -25.96 43.77 -3.38
C GLN A 295 -25.63 44.35 -4.76
N ARG A 296 -24.89 43.62 -5.60
CA ARG A 296 -24.58 44.07 -6.97
C ARG A 296 -25.82 44.20 -7.85
N ILE A 297 -26.76 43.26 -7.74
CA ILE A 297 -28.04 43.34 -8.47
C ILE A 297 -28.86 44.54 -7.99
N GLU A 298 -28.90 44.80 -6.68
CA GLU A 298 -29.62 45.96 -6.11
C GLU A 298 -29.03 47.29 -6.62
N ILE A 299 -27.71 47.42 -6.70
CA ILE A 299 -27.04 48.62 -7.25
C ILE A 299 -27.37 48.81 -8.73
N LEU A 300 -27.41 47.71 -9.52
CA LEU A 300 -27.78 47.77 -10.92
C LEU A 300 -29.25 48.16 -11.11
N ASP A 301 -30.16 47.59 -10.31
CA ASP A 301 -31.58 47.92 -10.33
C ASP A 301 -31.82 49.39 -9.89
N GLU A 302 -31.03 49.94 -8.96
CA GLU A 302 -31.06 51.37 -8.62
C GLU A 302 -30.62 52.26 -9.80
N GLY A 303 -29.57 51.85 -10.52
CA GLY A 303 -29.12 52.51 -11.75
C GLY A 303 -30.22 52.55 -12.82
N HIS A 304 -30.90 51.43 -13.04
CA HIS A 304 -32.08 51.39 -13.91
C HIS A 304 -33.20 52.30 -13.42
N GLY A 305 -33.46 52.34 -12.11
CA GLY A 305 -34.43 53.25 -11.50
C GLY A 305 -34.14 54.72 -11.79
N LYS A 306 -32.86 55.13 -11.76
CA LYS A 306 -32.45 56.49 -12.12
C LYS A 306 -32.68 56.78 -13.60
N ALA A 307 -32.37 55.83 -14.49
CA ALA A 307 -32.60 55.97 -15.92
C ALA A 307 -34.10 56.11 -16.25
N ILE A 308 -34.95 55.30 -15.61
CA ILE A 308 -36.42 55.39 -15.76
C ILE A 308 -36.91 56.78 -15.32
N ARG A 309 -36.44 57.30 -14.18
CA ARG A 309 -36.80 58.65 -13.72
C ARG A 309 -36.42 59.73 -14.73
N VAL A 310 -35.19 59.68 -15.24
CA VAL A 310 -34.72 60.62 -16.28
C VAL A 310 -35.58 60.52 -17.54
N PHE A 311 -35.85 59.30 -18.01
CA PHE A 311 -36.72 59.07 -19.17
C PHE A 311 -38.10 59.66 -18.92
N THR A 312 -38.77 59.35 -17.80
CA THR A 312 -40.10 59.88 -17.48
C THR A 312 -40.13 61.40 -17.42
N ILE A 313 -39.09 62.05 -16.90
CA ILE A 313 -39.00 63.52 -16.88
C ILE A 313 -38.95 64.07 -18.31
N VAL A 314 -38.06 63.54 -19.14
CA VAL A 314 -37.95 63.93 -20.56
C VAL A 314 -39.29 63.70 -21.27
N THR A 315 -39.88 62.52 -21.12
CA THR A 315 -41.18 62.17 -21.70
C THR A 315 -42.30 63.13 -21.26
N LEU A 316 -42.39 63.49 -19.97
CA LEU A 316 -43.40 64.42 -19.46
C LEU A 316 -43.27 65.83 -20.03
N PHE A 317 -42.06 66.30 -20.31
CA PHE A 317 -41.85 67.61 -20.92
C PHE A 317 -42.13 67.63 -22.42
N PHE A 318 -41.81 66.56 -23.15
CA PHE A 318 -41.87 66.54 -24.62
C PHE A 318 -43.15 65.93 -25.22
N LEU A 319 -43.96 65.15 -24.47
CA LEU A 319 -45.23 64.62 -24.98
C LEU A 319 -46.39 65.63 -25.08
N PRO A 320 -46.53 66.62 -24.17
CA PRO A 320 -47.59 67.63 -24.28
C PRO A 320 -47.23 68.81 -25.20
N LEU A 321 -45.98 68.92 -25.66
CA LEU A 321 -45.51 69.91 -26.65
C LEU A 321 -45.70 69.38 -28.07
#